data_AF-A0A919G336-F1
#
_entry.id   AF-A0A919G336-F1
#
_cell.length_a   1.000
_cell.length_b   1.000
_cell.length_c   1.000
_cell.angle_alpha   90.00
_cell.angle_beta   90.00
_cell.angle_gamma   90.00
#
_symmetry.space_group_name_H-M   'P 1'
#
loop_
_entity.id
_entity.type
_entity.pdbx_description
1 polymer ?
#
loop_
_entity_poly.entity_id
_entity_poly.type
_entity_poly.pdbx_seq_one_letter_code
_entity_poly.pdbx_strand_id
1 'polypeptide(L)'
;MLSSMTTSPTDPTEPTEPAGSPAGPADGAAASGTGRTADAPRPRRRVPAGAAVLRAEKTEAIRTAVFEELAAVGYGRMSIEGIARRAGVGKTAVYRRWRSKLHLVLDLVSALAVQGLPTPDTGSLESDLRLLYELTARALRHPVASQIIPDLQAEAARNPDMADALQKALRQGQASVASGIVRAAVQRGELAAELDEDLALDLISGPLYWRAVVVRAKQPKGYLARLAGATAAGLRAL
;
A
#
# COMPACT_ATOMS: atom_id res chain seq x y z
N MET A 1 25.40 58.01 5.05
CA MET A 1 26.10 58.44 3.83
C MET A 1 25.45 57.69 2.68
N LEU A 2 24.45 58.30 2.02
CA LEU A 2 24.59 59.12 0.78
C LEU A 2 24.98 58.23 -0.40
N SER A 3 24.35 58.18 -1.57
CA SER A 3 23.21 58.83 -2.24
C SER A 3 23.03 58.03 -3.55
N SER A 4 21.84 57.59 -3.97
CA SER A 4 20.89 58.30 -4.87
C SER A 4 21.47 58.74 -6.23
N MET A 5 20.92 58.25 -7.36
CA MET A 5 20.11 59.02 -8.34
C MET A 5 19.91 58.21 -9.65
N THR A 6 18.68 57.89 -10.10
CA THR A 6 17.74 58.69 -10.96
C THR A 6 18.22 58.70 -12.43
N THR A 7 17.47 58.41 -13.51
CA THR A 7 16.12 58.85 -13.91
C THR A 7 15.62 58.06 -15.15
N SER A 8 14.31 58.19 -15.42
CA SER A 8 13.42 57.47 -16.33
C SER A 8 13.33 58.12 -17.76
N PRO A 9 12.19 58.16 -18.50
CA PRO A 9 11.83 57.37 -19.71
C PRO A 9 11.53 58.22 -20.98
N THR A 10 11.25 57.62 -22.16
CA THR A 10 10.21 58.10 -23.14
C THR A 10 9.89 57.05 -24.24
N ASP A 11 8.58 56.85 -24.48
CA ASP A 11 7.85 56.17 -25.59
C ASP A 11 7.79 57.13 -26.84
N PRO A 12 6.93 57.02 -27.90
CA PRO A 12 6.10 55.95 -28.48
C PRO A 12 6.15 55.83 -30.03
N THR A 13 5.56 54.79 -30.65
CA THR A 13 4.81 54.92 -31.93
C THR A 13 3.88 53.72 -32.22
N GLU A 14 2.56 53.96 -32.12
CA GLU A 14 1.46 53.28 -32.82
C GLU A 14 1.09 54.13 -34.08
N PRO A 15 0.08 53.85 -34.95
CA PRO A 15 -0.88 52.73 -35.05
C PRO A 15 -1.10 52.23 -36.52
N THR A 16 -2.05 51.31 -36.76
CA THR A 16 -3.15 51.42 -37.77
C THR A 16 -4.06 50.17 -37.73
N GLU A 17 -5.24 50.33 -37.12
CA GLU A 17 -6.52 49.67 -37.47
C GLU A 17 -7.16 50.44 -38.68
N PRO A 18 -8.24 50.00 -39.38
CA PRO A 18 -9.45 49.41 -38.77
C PRO A 18 -10.34 48.46 -39.62
N ALA A 19 -11.39 47.99 -38.93
CA ALA A 19 -12.80 47.89 -39.35
C ALA A 19 -13.35 46.65 -40.09
N GLY A 20 -14.42 46.09 -39.51
CA GLY A 20 -15.51 45.48 -40.30
C GLY A 20 -16.30 44.34 -39.65
N SER A 21 -17.13 44.62 -38.63
CA SER A 21 -18.38 43.87 -38.34
C SER A 21 -19.51 44.54 -39.16
N PRO A 22 -20.67 43.93 -39.55
CA PRO A 22 -21.57 43.18 -38.65
C PRO A 22 -22.52 42.08 -39.26
N ALA A 23 -23.27 41.42 -38.35
CA ALA A 23 -24.66 40.90 -38.43
C ALA A 23 -25.09 39.78 -39.42
N GLY A 24 -25.84 38.79 -38.88
CA GLY A 24 -26.44 37.61 -39.56
C GLY A 24 -27.76 37.90 -40.31
N PRO A 25 -28.80 37.03 -40.34
CA PRO A 25 -28.94 35.61 -39.95
C PRO A 25 -29.63 34.71 -41.03
N ALA A 26 -29.95 33.46 -40.64
CA ALA A 26 -31.09 32.61 -41.06
C ALA A 26 -30.96 31.57 -42.20
N ASP A 27 -31.54 30.40 -41.86
CA ASP A 27 -32.18 29.34 -42.64
C ASP A 27 -31.39 28.32 -43.47
N GLY A 28 -31.73 27.03 -43.25
CA GLY A 28 -31.49 25.98 -44.25
C GLY A 28 -31.28 24.55 -43.74
N ALA A 29 -32.34 23.90 -43.28
CA ALA A 29 -32.71 22.49 -43.48
C ALA A 29 -31.66 21.36 -43.66
N ALA A 30 -31.84 20.34 -42.81
CA ALA A 30 -31.88 18.90 -43.13
C ALA A 30 -30.62 18.17 -43.65
N ALA A 31 -30.11 17.23 -42.85
CA ALA A 31 -29.87 15.86 -43.30
C ALA A 31 -29.71 14.89 -42.11
N SER A 32 -30.53 13.84 -42.16
CA SER A 32 -30.61 12.70 -41.25
C SER A 32 -29.31 11.89 -41.18
N GLY A 33 -28.97 11.41 -39.98
CA GLY A 33 -27.84 10.51 -39.77
C GLY A 33 -27.79 9.97 -38.34
N THR A 34 -28.89 9.40 -37.84
CA THR A 34 -28.91 8.70 -36.55
C THR A 34 -28.14 7.38 -36.67
N GLY A 35 -26.82 7.46 -36.41
CA GLY A 35 -25.98 6.31 -36.17
C GLY A 35 -26.44 5.58 -34.92
N ARG A 36 -27.06 4.41 -35.10
CA ARG A 36 -27.23 3.41 -34.04
C ARG A 36 -25.85 2.94 -33.61
N THR A 37 -25.34 3.43 -32.49
CA THR A 37 -24.24 2.80 -31.76
C THR A 37 -24.79 1.52 -31.14
N ALA A 38 -24.57 0.39 -31.82
CA ALA A 38 -24.82 -0.92 -31.27
C ALA A 38 -23.90 -1.16 -30.06
N ASP A 39 -24.52 -1.55 -28.95
CA ASP A 39 -23.94 -1.95 -27.68
C ASP A 39 -22.85 -3.02 -27.89
N ALA A 40 -21.59 -2.66 -27.61
CA ALA A 40 -20.47 -3.58 -27.68
C ALA A 40 -20.49 -4.49 -26.44
N PRO A 41 -20.44 -5.83 -26.58
CA PRO A 41 -20.58 -6.72 -25.44
C PRO A 41 -19.38 -6.56 -24.49
N ARG A 42 -19.65 -6.17 -23.25
CA ARG A 42 -18.66 -6.11 -22.16
C ARG A 42 -17.96 -7.47 -22.01
N PRO A 43 -16.61 -7.51 -21.89
CA PRO A 43 -15.88 -8.78 -21.81
C PRO A 43 -16.26 -9.53 -20.53
N ARG A 44 -16.91 -10.69 -20.69
CA ARG A 44 -17.19 -11.62 -19.60
C ARG A 44 -15.89 -12.08 -18.96
N ARG A 45 -15.72 -11.81 -17.66
CA ARG A 45 -14.59 -12.24 -16.83
C ARG A 45 -14.45 -13.76 -16.91
N ARG A 46 -13.44 -14.25 -17.66
CA ARG A 46 -13.18 -15.69 -17.84
C ARG A 46 -12.80 -16.31 -16.49
N VAL A 47 -13.52 -17.36 -16.10
CA VAL A 47 -13.20 -18.19 -14.93
C VAL A 47 -11.85 -18.88 -15.17
N PRO A 48 -10.94 -18.95 -14.19
CA PRO A 48 -9.60 -19.51 -14.42
C PRO A 48 -9.67 -20.98 -14.86
N ALA A 49 -9.07 -21.31 -16.00
CA ALA A 49 -8.99 -22.68 -16.51
C ALA A 49 -8.05 -23.56 -15.64
N GLY A 50 -8.19 -24.89 -15.72
CA GLY A 50 -7.56 -25.86 -14.80
C GLY A 50 -6.04 -25.72 -14.57
N ALA A 51 -5.27 -25.26 -15.57
CA ALA A 51 -3.83 -25.03 -15.41
C ALA A 51 -3.48 -23.81 -14.53
N ALA A 52 -4.40 -22.84 -14.38
CA ALA A 52 -4.26 -21.72 -13.46
C ALA A 52 -4.64 -22.12 -12.02
N VAL A 53 -5.70 -22.92 -11.88
CA VAL A 53 -6.14 -23.48 -10.59
C VAL A 53 -5.05 -24.38 -9.98
N LEU A 54 -4.52 -25.33 -10.76
CA LEU A 54 -3.42 -26.21 -10.33
C LEU A 54 -2.13 -25.42 -9.99
N ARG A 55 -1.91 -24.27 -10.61
CA ARG A 55 -0.76 -23.41 -10.28
C ARG A 55 -0.95 -22.75 -8.92
N ALA A 56 -2.16 -22.26 -8.63
CA ALA A 56 -2.53 -21.63 -7.37
C ALA A 56 -2.50 -22.62 -6.21
N GLU A 57 -3.08 -23.81 -6.37
CA GLU A 57 -3.03 -24.88 -5.36
C GLU A 57 -1.59 -25.25 -5.01
N LYS A 58 -0.71 -25.39 -6.01
CA LYS A 58 0.72 -25.65 -5.78
C LYS A 58 1.43 -24.48 -5.11
N THR A 59 1.03 -23.24 -5.37
CA THR A 59 1.59 -22.07 -4.69
C THR A 59 1.22 -22.09 -3.21
N GLU A 60 -0.05 -22.37 -2.88
CA GLU A 60 -0.52 -22.48 -1.50
C GLU A 60 0.13 -23.66 -0.77
N ALA A 61 0.26 -24.82 -1.42
CA ALA A 61 0.98 -25.95 -0.84
C ALA A 61 2.44 -25.62 -0.49
N ILE A 62 3.13 -24.85 -1.36
CA ILE A 62 4.47 -24.37 -1.07
C ILE A 62 4.45 -23.38 0.10
N ARG A 63 3.52 -22.41 0.14
CA ARG A 63 3.41 -21.46 1.26
C ARG A 63 3.18 -22.17 2.61
N THR A 64 2.33 -23.19 2.64
CA THR A 64 2.13 -24.02 3.85
C THR A 64 3.42 -24.72 4.26
N ALA A 65 4.11 -25.36 3.31
CA ALA A 65 5.39 -26.05 3.59
C ALA A 65 6.49 -25.10 4.08
N VAL A 66 6.51 -23.87 3.58
CA VAL A 66 7.41 -22.81 4.06
C VAL A 66 7.10 -22.51 5.52
N PHE A 67 5.83 -22.31 5.84
CA PHE A 67 5.44 -22.04 7.21
C PHE A 67 5.88 -23.17 8.14
N GLU A 68 5.59 -24.42 7.78
CA GLU A 68 5.95 -25.58 8.59
C GLU A 68 7.47 -25.73 8.78
N GLU A 69 8.25 -25.54 7.71
CA GLU A 69 9.71 -25.60 7.80
C GLU A 69 10.25 -24.46 8.68
N LEU A 70 9.74 -23.25 8.49
CA LEU A 70 10.14 -22.08 9.25
C LEU A 70 9.78 -22.22 10.74
N ALA A 71 8.60 -22.74 11.06
CA ALA A 71 8.21 -23.04 12.44
C ALA A 71 9.03 -24.17 13.07
N ALA A 72 9.45 -25.17 12.27
CA ALA A 72 10.21 -26.31 12.76
C ALA A 72 11.68 -25.97 13.03
N VAL A 73 12.33 -25.21 12.13
CA VAL A 73 13.79 -25.02 12.18
C VAL A 73 14.25 -23.57 12.26
N GLY A 74 13.34 -22.59 12.15
CA GLY A 74 13.66 -21.16 12.10
C GLY A 74 14.27 -20.73 10.76
N TYR A 75 14.36 -19.42 10.52
CA TYR A 75 14.79 -18.90 9.22
C TYR A 75 16.19 -19.36 8.81
N GLY A 76 17.14 -19.35 9.76
CA GLY A 76 18.54 -19.67 9.50
C GLY A 76 18.74 -21.08 8.95
N ARG A 77 18.08 -22.08 9.55
CA ARG A 77 18.21 -23.50 9.16
C ARG A 77 17.24 -23.95 8.06
N MET A 78 16.25 -23.13 7.71
CA MET A 78 15.31 -23.44 6.64
C MET A 78 16.03 -23.59 5.28
N SER A 79 15.65 -24.64 4.54
CA SER A 79 16.20 -24.97 3.21
C SER A 79 15.10 -25.10 2.15
N ILE A 80 15.44 -24.78 0.89
CA ILE A 80 14.50 -24.95 -0.24
C ILE A 80 14.20 -26.43 -0.46
N GLU A 81 15.15 -27.31 -0.22
CA GLU A 81 15.00 -28.76 -0.26
C GLU A 81 13.99 -29.25 0.78
N GLY A 82 14.08 -28.76 2.02
CA GLY A 82 13.13 -29.07 3.08
C GLY A 82 11.71 -28.63 2.73
N ILE A 83 11.57 -27.42 2.20
CA ILE A 83 10.30 -26.86 1.72
C ILE A 83 9.74 -27.72 0.58
N ALA A 84 10.54 -28.01 -0.44
CA ALA A 84 10.13 -28.77 -1.61
C ALA A 84 9.64 -30.18 -1.23
N ARG A 85 10.36 -30.85 -0.33
CA ARG A 85 9.99 -32.15 0.23
C ARG A 85 8.65 -32.09 0.97
N ARG A 86 8.42 -31.09 1.83
CA ARG A 86 7.14 -30.91 2.55
C ARG A 86 5.98 -30.61 1.61
N ALA A 87 6.21 -29.77 0.60
CA ALA A 87 5.19 -29.39 -0.38
C ALA A 87 4.89 -30.47 -1.42
N GLY A 88 5.66 -31.57 -1.46
CA GLY A 88 5.52 -32.60 -2.49
C GLY A 88 5.85 -32.10 -3.90
N VAL A 89 6.76 -31.13 -4.03
CA VAL A 89 7.17 -30.54 -5.31
C VAL A 89 8.67 -30.64 -5.53
N GLY A 90 9.13 -30.54 -6.77
CA GLY A 90 10.56 -30.44 -7.08
C GLY A 90 11.13 -29.04 -6.77
N LYS A 91 12.44 -28.96 -6.47
CA LYS A 91 13.17 -27.71 -6.20
C LYS A 91 12.95 -26.65 -7.29
N THR A 92 12.95 -27.07 -8.56
CA THR A 92 12.71 -26.20 -9.73
C THR A 92 11.32 -25.54 -9.70
N ALA A 93 10.31 -26.21 -9.15
CA ALA A 93 8.96 -25.65 -9.05
C ALA A 93 8.87 -24.51 -8.01
N VAL A 94 9.72 -24.56 -6.99
CA VAL A 94 9.89 -23.48 -5.99
C VAL A 94 10.64 -22.32 -6.63
N TYR A 95 11.81 -22.57 -7.24
CA TYR A 95 12.62 -21.50 -7.84
C TYR A 95 11.94 -20.75 -8.99
N ARG A 96 11.10 -21.44 -9.77
CA ARG A 96 10.32 -20.80 -10.83
C ARG A 96 9.38 -19.71 -10.30
N ARG A 97 8.93 -19.82 -9.05
CA ARG A 97 8.02 -18.87 -8.40
C ARG A 97 8.76 -17.87 -7.53
N TRP A 98 9.78 -18.33 -6.80
CA TRP A 98 10.55 -17.50 -5.91
C TRP A 98 12.04 -17.67 -6.16
N ARG A 99 12.68 -16.57 -6.54
CA ARG A 99 14.11 -16.52 -6.85
C ARG A 99 15.05 -16.84 -5.67
N SER A 100 14.55 -16.85 -4.44
CA SER A 100 15.35 -17.12 -3.24
C SER A 100 14.48 -17.47 -2.03
N LYS A 101 15.11 -18.01 -0.98
CA LYS A 101 14.50 -18.23 0.34
C LYS A 101 13.85 -16.97 0.91
N LEU A 102 14.54 -15.83 0.83
CA LEU A 102 14.04 -14.53 1.30
C LEU A 102 12.76 -14.10 0.59
N HIS A 103 12.73 -14.16 -0.73
CA HIS A 103 11.55 -13.82 -1.54
C HIS A 103 10.32 -14.64 -1.19
N LEU A 104 10.54 -15.91 -0.87
CA LEU A 104 9.48 -16.83 -0.52
C LEU A 104 8.93 -16.56 0.88
N VAL A 105 9.76 -16.15 1.84
CA VAL A 105 9.26 -15.72 3.16
C VAL A 105 8.58 -14.36 3.10
N LEU A 106 9.09 -13.41 2.31
CA LEU A 106 8.43 -12.10 2.12
C LEU A 106 7.06 -12.25 1.46
N ASP A 107 6.91 -13.19 0.52
CA ASP A 107 5.61 -13.53 -0.06
C ASP A 107 4.65 -14.13 0.98
N LEU A 108 5.13 -15.04 1.84
CA LEU A 108 4.34 -15.60 2.93
C LEU A 108 3.89 -14.52 3.94
N VAL A 109 4.80 -13.63 4.35
CA VAL A 109 4.48 -12.52 5.26
C VAL A 109 3.50 -11.55 4.60
N SER A 110 3.69 -11.23 3.32
CA SER A 110 2.76 -10.37 2.57
C SER A 110 1.37 -10.98 2.45
N ALA A 111 1.27 -12.30 2.24
CA ALA A 111 -0.02 -13.00 2.16
C ALA A 111 -0.78 -13.03 3.50
N LEU A 112 -0.05 -12.94 4.63
CA LEU A 112 -0.63 -12.88 5.98
C LEU A 112 -0.91 -11.44 6.45
N ALA A 113 -0.17 -10.48 5.89
CA ALA A 113 -0.37 -9.07 6.14
C ALA A 113 -1.70 -8.60 5.52
N VAL A 114 -2.14 -7.40 5.89
CA VAL A 114 -3.37 -6.75 5.42
C VAL A 114 -3.27 -6.31 3.94
N GLN A 115 -2.47 -7.00 3.13
CA GLN A 115 -2.23 -6.71 1.73
C GLN A 115 -3.50 -6.92 0.90
N GLY A 116 -3.92 -5.88 0.16
CA GLY A 116 -5.06 -5.95 -0.74
C GLY A 116 -6.43 -5.75 -0.08
N LEU A 117 -6.51 -5.40 1.22
CA LEU A 117 -7.75 -4.87 1.77
C LEU A 117 -7.99 -3.45 1.25
N PRO A 118 -9.24 -3.08 0.92
CA PRO A 118 -9.55 -1.71 0.56
C PRO A 118 -9.19 -0.79 1.74
N THR A 119 -8.64 0.38 1.42
CA THR A 119 -8.41 1.44 2.40
C THR A 119 -9.74 1.75 3.09
N PRO A 120 -9.81 1.68 4.43
CA PRO A 120 -10.99 2.12 5.16
C PRO A 120 -11.32 3.58 4.81
N ASP A 121 -12.58 3.84 4.51
CA ASP A 121 -13.11 5.19 4.31
C ASP A 121 -14.44 5.31 5.02
N THR A 122 -14.36 5.36 6.35
CA THR A 122 -15.50 5.43 7.26
C THR A 122 -15.97 6.86 7.53
N GLY A 123 -15.29 7.85 6.93
CA GLY A 123 -15.59 9.28 7.11
C GLY A 123 -14.90 9.94 8.29
N SER A 124 -14.00 9.26 9.02
CA SER A 124 -13.14 9.89 10.02
C SER A 124 -11.81 9.17 10.18
N LEU A 125 -10.73 9.92 10.36
CA LEU A 125 -9.38 9.39 10.57
C LEU A 125 -9.33 8.38 11.72
N GLU A 126 -9.97 8.70 12.84
CA GLU A 126 -9.96 7.84 14.02
C GLU A 126 -10.63 6.48 13.75
N SER A 127 -11.77 6.47 13.05
CA SER A 127 -12.47 5.23 12.72
C SER A 127 -11.69 4.39 11.70
N ASP A 128 -11.06 5.03 10.72
CA ASP A 128 -10.20 4.38 9.74
C ASP A 128 -8.97 3.72 10.40
N LEU A 129 -8.30 4.46 11.31
CA LEU A 129 -7.17 3.95 12.10
C LEU A 129 -7.59 2.80 13.01
N ARG A 130 -8.77 2.87 13.64
CA ARG A 130 -9.29 1.79 14.48
C ARG A 130 -9.45 0.50 13.68
N LEU A 131 -10.04 0.57 12.48
CA LEU A 131 -10.20 -0.60 11.61
C LEU A 131 -8.84 -1.16 11.18
N LEU A 132 -7.91 -0.29 10.78
CA LEU A 132 -6.54 -0.70 10.46
C LEU A 132 -5.88 -1.44 11.64
N TYR A 133 -6.04 -0.94 12.86
CA TYR A 133 -5.49 -1.55 14.06
C TYR A 133 -6.15 -2.87 14.42
N GLU A 134 -7.45 -3.01 14.27
CA GLU A 134 -8.16 -4.28 14.49
C GLU A 134 -7.67 -5.36 13.52
N LEU A 135 -7.55 -5.01 12.24
CA LEU A 135 -7.04 -5.91 11.20
C LEU A 135 -5.58 -6.29 11.44
N THR A 136 -4.73 -5.30 11.70
CA THR A 136 -3.30 -5.50 11.94
C THR A 136 -3.06 -6.31 13.21
N ALA A 137 -3.77 -6.01 14.29
CA ALA A 137 -3.65 -6.77 15.54
C ALA A 137 -4.11 -8.22 15.36
N ARG A 138 -5.14 -8.48 14.53
CA ARG A 138 -5.55 -9.84 14.18
C ARG A 138 -4.48 -10.58 13.38
N ALA A 139 -3.88 -9.92 12.39
CA ALA A 139 -2.79 -10.49 11.59
C ALA A 139 -1.57 -10.82 12.46
N LEU A 140 -1.16 -9.91 13.35
CA LEU A 140 -0.01 -10.12 14.24
C LEU A 140 -0.24 -11.20 15.30
N ARG A 141 -1.50 -11.44 15.70
CA ARG A 141 -1.88 -12.56 16.59
C ARG A 141 -1.93 -13.91 15.87
N HIS A 142 -1.84 -13.93 14.54
CA HIS A 142 -1.82 -15.19 13.81
C HIS A 142 -0.59 -16.01 14.25
N PRO A 143 -0.75 -17.28 14.65
CA PRO A 143 0.36 -18.09 15.17
C PRO A 143 1.59 -18.06 14.26
N VAL A 144 1.35 -18.16 12.94
CA VAL A 144 2.37 -18.03 11.90
C VAL A 144 3.15 -16.72 12.00
N ALA A 145 2.44 -15.58 11.98
CA ALA A 145 3.09 -14.27 11.98
C ALA A 145 3.86 -14.04 13.29
N SER A 146 3.29 -14.44 14.43
CA SER A 146 3.90 -14.27 15.74
C SER A 146 5.21 -15.06 15.93
N GLN A 147 5.36 -16.19 15.23
CA GLN A 147 6.57 -17.01 15.25
C GLN A 147 7.61 -16.52 14.24
N ILE A 148 7.18 -16.13 13.04
CA ILE A 148 8.08 -15.76 11.94
C ILE A 148 8.71 -14.39 12.12
N ILE A 149 7.92 -13.39 12.53
CA ILE A 149 8.36 -11.98 12.55
C ILE A 149 9.61 -11.78 13.42
N PRO A 150 9.70 -12.32 14.65
CA PRO A 150 10.90 -12.18 15.48
C PRO A 150 12.16 -12.79 14.84
N ASP A 151 12.02 -13.96 14.23
CA ASP A 151 13.13 -14.64 13.54
C ASP A 151 13.64 -13.80 12.36
N LEU A 152 12.72 -13.23 11.59
CA LEU A 152 13.06 -12.33 10.49
C LEU A 152 13.76 -11.05 10.98
N GLN A 153 13.31 -10.46 12.08
CA GLN A 153 13.99 -9.30 12.66
C GLN A 153 15.41 -9.65 13.15
N ALA A 154 15.55 -10.78 13.84
CA ALA A 154 16.84 -11.24 14.35
C ALA A 154 17.83 -11.56 13.22
N GLU A 155 17.34 -12.02 12.07
CA GLU A 155 18.15 -12.27 10.89
C GLU A 155 18.46 -10.97 10.12
N ALA A 156 17.48 -10.07 9.95
CA ALA A 156 17.68 -8.76 9.34
C ALA A 156 18.73 -7.93 10.08
N ALA A 157 18.79 -8.02 11.41
CA ALA A 157 19.82 -7.36 12.22
C ALA A 157 21.25 -7.83 11.91
N ARG A 158 21.43 -9.01 11.31
CA ARG A 158 22.72 -9.61 10.96
C ARG A 158 22.99 -9.64 9.45
N ASN A 159 22.00 -9.28 8.63
CA ASN A 159 22.06 -9.36 7.17
C ASN A 159 21.44 -8.10 6.52
N PRO A 160 22.27 -7.16 6.04
CA PRO A 160 21.78 -5.91 5.43
C PRO A 160 20.84 -6.12 4.24
N ASP A 161 21.14 -7.06 3.34
CA ASP A 161 20.29 -7.36 2.18
C ASP A 161 18.88 -7.83 2.60
N MET A 162 18.80 -8.53 3.73
CA MET A 162 17.54 -8.93 4.32
C MET A 162 16.77 -7.76 4.93
N ALA A 163 17.47 -6.89 5.65
CA ALA A 163 16.88 -5.70 6.22
C ALA A 163 16.27 -4.83 5.11
N ASP A 164 17.01 -4.59 4.03
CA ASP A 164 16.56 -3.81 2.88
C ASP A 164 15.34 -4.43 2.20
N ALA A 165 15.36 -5.75 1.97
CA ALA A 165 14.24 -6.44 1.34
C ALA A 165 12.99 -6.43 2.22
N LEU A 166 13.14 -6.61 3.53
CA LEU A 166 12.04 -6.56 4.49
C LEU A 166 11.46 -5.14 4.59
N GLN A 167 12.32 -4.13 4.67
CA GLN A 167 11.92 -2.72 4.67
C GLN A 167 11.14 -2.38 3.40
N LYS A 168 11.65 -2.79 2.22
CA LYS A 168 10.98 -2.55 0.94
C LYS A 168 9.62 -3.23 0.87
N ALA A 169 9.51 -4.49 1.31
CA ALA A 169 8.24 -5.21 1.33
C ALA A 169 7.22 -4.57 2.28
N LEU A 170 7.65 -4.16 3.48
CA LEU A 170 6.80 -3.50 4.47
C LEU A 170 6.36 -2.12 3.98
N ARG A 171 7.26 -1.31 3.42
CA ARG A 171 6.92 -0.01 2.81
C ARG A 171 5.92 -0.19 1.67
N GLN A 172 6.16 -1.11 0.74
CA GLN A 172 5.24 -1.32 -0.38
C GLN A 172 3.85 -1.78 0.07
N GLY A 173 3.79 -2.56 1.14
CA GLY A 173 2.54 -3.16 1.59
C GLY A 173 1.75 -2.36 2.62
N GLN A 174 2.38 -1.97 3.74
CA GLN A 174 1.69 -1.25 4.81
C GLN A 174 1.48 0.22 4.46
N ALA A 175 2.41 0.85 3.73
CA ALA A 175 2.21 2.22 3.27
C ALA A 175 0.98 2.31 2.37
N SER A 176 0.63 1.28 1.57
CA SER A 176 -0.52 1.41 0.66
C SER A 176 -1.85 1.70 1.39
N VAL A 177 -2.11 1.04 2.53
CA VAL A 177 -3.35 1.24 3.29
C VAL A 177 -3.23 2.42 4.23
N ALA A 178 -2.14 2.52 5.00
CA ALA A 178 -1.94 3.61 5.96
C ALA A 178 -1.77 4.96 5.25
N SER A 179 -0.98 5.05 4.17
CA SER A 179 -0.93 6.26 3.32
C SER A 179 -2.27 6.56 2.67
N GLY A 180 -3.05 5.53 2.33
CA GLY A 180 -4.41 5.70 1.85
C GLY A 180 -5.29 6.43 2.88
N ILE A 181 -5.23 6.01 4.14
CA ILE A 181 -5.96 6.65 5.25
C ILE A 181 -5.47 8.08 5.47
N VAL A 182 -4.15 8.29 5.49
CA VAL A 182 -3.55 9.63 5.65
C VAL A 182 -4.02 10.56 4.53
N ARG A 183 -3.93 10.11 3.27
CA ARG A 183 -4.38 10.89 2.11
C ARG A 183 -5.88 11.21 2.16
N ALA A 184 -6.71 10.25 2.53
CA ALA A 184 -8.15 10.47 2.68
C ALA A 184 -8.45 11.50 3.79
N ALA A 185 -7.74 11.42 4.91
CA ALA A 185 -7.89 12.38 6.01
C ALA A 185 -7.42 13.80 5.61
N VAL A 186 -6.34 13.93 4.83
CA VAL A 186 -5.92 15.21 4.25
C VAL A 186 -7.00 15.77 3.32
N GLN A 187 -7.57 14.94 2.44
CA GLN A 187 -8.65 15.36 1.53
C GLN A 187 -9.91 15.82 2.28
N ARG A 188 -10.19 15.24 3.45
CA ARG A 188 -11.29 15.66 4.33
C ARG A 188 -10.95 16.90 5.19
N GLY A 189 -9.71 17.39 5.15
CA GLY A 189 -9.24 18.49 5.99
C GLY A 189 -9.03 18.11 7.46
N GLU A 190 -8.94 16.81 7.77
CA GLU A 190 -8.65 16.33 9.13
C GLU A 190 -7.16 16.41 9.49
N LEU A 191 -6.27 16.47 8.49
CA LEU A 191 -4.82 16.55 8.64
C LEU A 191 -4.24 17.67 7.74
N ALA A 192 -3.10 18.23 8.13
CA ALA A 192 -2.39 19.25 7.35
C ALA A 192 -1.88 18.66 6.02
N ALA A 193 -1.86 19.44 4.94
CA ALA A 193 -1.43 18.94 3.63
C ALA A 193 0.09 18.71 3.57
N GLU A 194 0.87 19.48 4.33
CA GLU A 194 2.32 19.44 4.38
C GLU A 194 2.89 18.48 5.45
N LEU A 195 2.04 17.61 6.03
CA LEU A 195 2.48 16.68 7.07
C LEU A 195 3.60 15.76 6.58
N ASP A 196 4.53 15.42 7.47
CA ASP A 196 5.56 14.42 7.17
C ASP A 196 4.92 13.02 7.11
N GLU A 197 4.70 12.52 5.89
CA GLU A 197 4.05 11.24 5.66
C GLU A 197 4.85 10.06 6.25
N ASP A 198 6.18 10.08 6.19
CA ASP A 198 7.01 9.02 6.76
C ASP A 198 6.84 8.98 8.29
N LEU A 199 6.88 10.15 8.95
CA LEU A 199 6.64 10.24 10.40
C LEU A 199 5.22 9.81 10.77
N ALA A 200 4.22 10.17 9.95
CA ALA A 200 2.85 9.73 10.16
C ALA A 200 2.71 8.20 10.09
N LEU A 201 3.34 7.57 9.10
CA LEU A 201 3.34 6.11 8.95
C LEU A 201 4.04 5.41 10.14
N ASP A 202 5.14 5.98 10.63
CA ASP A 202 5.83 5.52 11.83
C ASP A 202 4.94 5.60 13.08
N LEU A 203 4.23 6.71 13.28
CA LEU A 203 3.27 6.88 14.38
C LEU A 203 2.07 5.94 14.26
N ILE A 204 1.59 5.67 13.05
CA ILE A 204 0.49 4.73 12.83
C ILE A 204 0.96 3.32 13.21
N SER A 205 2.10 2.87 12.70
CA SER A 205 2.48 1.44 12.77
C SER A 205 3.27 1.08 14.04
N GLY A 206 4.15 1.98 14.48
CA GLY A 206 5.13 1.76 15.54
C GLY A 206 4.54 1.35 16.89
N PRO A 207 3.57 2.09 17.46
CA PRO A 207 3.02 1.78 18.77
C PRO A 207 2.35 0.40 18.86
N LEU A 208 1.59 0.02 17.83
CA LEU A 208 0.95 -1.29 17.77
C LEU A 208 2.00 -2.39 17.61
N TYR A 209 2.99 -2.17 16.76
CA TYR A 209 4.11 -3.10 16.55
C TYR A 209 4.90 -3.34 17.84
N TRP A 210 5.31 -2.27 18.52
CA TRP A 210 6.03 -2.33 19.80
C TRP A 210 5.25 -3.18 20.82
N ARG A 211 3.96 -2.90 20.98
CA ARG A 211 3.12 -3.64 21.94
C ARG A 211 2.97 -5.12 21.57
N ALA A 212 2.67 -5.40 20.30
CA ALA A 212 2.27 -6.74 19.85
C ALA A 212 3.46 -7.68 19.62
N VAL A 213 4.58 -7.15 19.11
CA VAL A 213 5.73 -7.96 18.67
C VAL A 213 6.89 -7.89 19.66
N VAL A 214 7.21 -6.68 20.14
CA VAL A 214 8.35 -6.48 21.05
C VAL A 214 7.97 -6.83 22.49
N VAL A 215 6.93 -6.19 23.03
CA VAL A 215 6.48 -6.42 24.42
C VAL A 215 5.69 -7.74 24.54
N ARG A 216 5.01 -8.17 23.46
CA ARG A 216 4.16 -9.38 23.42
C ARG A 216 3.08 -9.41 24.50
N ALA A 217 2.54 -8.25 24.87
CA ALA A 217 1.51 -8.16 25.90
C ALA A 217 0.11 -8.33 25.31
N LYS A 218 -0.78 -9.00 26.08
CA LYS A 218 -2.21 -9.03 25.77
C LYS A 218 -2.76 -7.59 25.79
N GLN A 219 -3.45 -7.23 24.71
CA GLN A 219 -4.06 -5.91 24.58
C GLN A 219 -5.31 -5.84 25.47
N PRO A 220 -5.41 -4.89 26.41
CA PRO A 220 -6.60 -4.75 27.24
C PRO A 220 -7.81 -4.33 26.40
N LYS A 221 -9.02 -4.54 26.93
CA LYS A 221 -10.26 -4.12 26.26
C LYS A 221 -10.20 -2.63 25.91
N GLY A 222 -10.60 -2.29 24.69
CA GLY A 222 -10.58 -0.91 24.17
C GLY A 222 -9.19 -0.33 23.88
N TYR A 223 -8.12 -1.12 23.98
CA TYR A 223 -6.76 -0.63 23.70
C TYR A 223 -6.63 -0.07 22.28
N LEU A 224 -7.13 -0.78 21.26
CA LEU A 224 -7.00 -0.37 19.86
C LEU A 224 -7.79 0.91 19.56
N ALA A 225 -8.96 1.10 20.20
CA ALA A 225 -9.73 2.34 20.08
C ALA A 225 -9.00 3.52 20.71
N ARG A 226 -8.46 3.35 21.93
CA ARG A 226 -7.64 4.40 22.57
C ARG A 226 -6.38 4.70 21.77
N LEU A 227 -5.76 3.68 21.18
CA LEU A 227 -4.61 3.86 20.32
C LEU A 227 -4.99 4.65 19.06
N ALA A 228 -6.11 4.33 18.41
CA ALA A 228 -6.61 5.08 17.26
C ALA A 228 -6.84 6.56 17.59
N GLY A 229 -7.52 6.86 18.70
CA GLY A 229 -7.73 8.25 19.14
C GLY A 229 -6.43 8.97 19.45
N ALA A 230 -5.49 8.32 20.15
CA ALA A 230 -4.18 8.91 20.48
C ALA A 230 -3.34 9.16 19.22
N THR A 231 -3.29 8.20 18.29
CA THR A 231 -2.61 8.36 17.01
C THR A 231 -3.24 9.49 16.20
N ALA A 232 -4.58 9.53 16.07
CA ALA A 232 -5.27 10.60 15.35
C ALA A 232 -4.98 11.98 15.94
N ALA A 233 -4.97 12.11 17.27
CA ALA A 233 -4.60 13.35 17.94
C ALA A 233 -3.13 13.74 17.69
N GLY A 234 -2.21 12.77 17.73
CA GLY A 234 -0.79 12.99 17.41
C GLY A 234 -0.57 13.42 15.97
N LEU A 235 -1.25 12.79 15.01
CA LEU A 235 -1.17 13.14 13.59
C LEU A 235 -1.71 14.55 13.31
N ARG A 236 -2.76 14.99 14.02
CA ARG A 236 -3.29 16.36 13.92
C ARG A 236 -2.37 17.42 14.50
N ALA A 237 -1.40 17.02 15.31
CA ALA A 237 -0.43 17.92 15.93
C ALA A 237 0.88 18.04 15.13
N LEU A 238 1.05 17.23 14.07
CA LEU A 238 2.10 17.39 13.07
C LEU A 238 1.77 18.57 12.14
#